data_AF-A0A814E376-F1
#
_entry.id   AF-A0A814E376-F1
#
_cell.length_a   1.000
_cell.length_b   1.000
_cell.length_c   1.000
_cell.angle_alpha   90.00
_cell.angle_beta   90.00
_cell.angle_gamma   90.00
#
_symmetry.space_group_name_H-M   'P 1'
#
loop_
_entity.id
_entity.type
_entity.pdbx_description
1 polymer ?
#
loop_
_entity_poly.entity_id
_entity_poly.type
_entity_poly.pdbx_seq_one_letter_code
_entity_poly.pdbx_strand_id
1 'polypeptide(L)'
;MTLEENIEKNRAHQEKLKDIQRKRDNNNTFGHVFKDPCRNERVLSQKCIETNRDNLGDCRDYFENFKKCKAFWNAVQEYRARYMKKTRFDLPKEEEYKKWKAKLPEWLETQKITPPDDI
;
A
#
# COMPACT_ATOMS: atom_id res chain seq x y z
N MET A 1 38.69 -30.35 8.23
CA MET A 1 38.01 -29.23 7.56
C MET A 1 39.06 -28.22 7.16
N THR A 2 39.17 -27.95 5.87
CA THR A 2 40.13 -26.99 5.34
C THR A 2 39.60 -25.56 5.54
N LEU A 3 40.50 -24.59 5.52
CA LEU A 3 40.14 -23.17 5.62
C LEU A 3 39.14 -22.77 4.51
N GLU A 4 39.31 -23.34 3.32
CA GLU A 4 38.44 -23.12 2.16
C GLU A 4 37.01 -23.65 2.40
N GLU A 5 36.86 -24.85 2.95
CA GLU A 5 35.56 -25.42 3.32
C GLU A 5 34.82 -24.56 4.37
N ASN A 6 35.57 -23.94 5.29
CA ASN A 6 35.00 -23.05 6.31
C ASN A 6 34.55 -21.71 5.71
N ILE A 7 35.32 -21.15 4.78
CA ILE A 7 34.96 -19.92 4.07
C ILE A 7 33.68 -20.12 3.26
N GLU A 8 33.55 -21.25 2.58
CA GLU A 8 32.37 -21.56 1.76
C GLU A 8 31.12 -21.77 2.62
N LYS A 9 31.23 -22.51 3.73
CA LYS A 9 30.13 -22.68 4.70
C LYS A 9 29.69 -21.34 5.28
N ASN A 10 30.62 -20.44 5.59
CA ASN A 10 30.31 -19.10 6.08
C ASN A 10 29.60 -18.26 5.02
N ARG A 11 30.03 -18.31 3.75
CA ARG A 11 29.35 -17.62 2.64
C ARG A 11 27.92 -18.13 2.45
N ALA A 12 27.74 -19.45 2.42
CA ALA A 12 26.42 -20.07 2.28
C ALA A 12 25.49 -19.74 3.47
N HIS A 13 26.03 -19.67 4.69
CA HIS A 13 25.26 -19.24 5.86
C HIS A 13 24.85 -17.77 5.76
N GLN A 14 25.76 -16.88 5.33
CA GLN A 14 25.45 -15.46 5.11
C GLN A 14 24.40 -15.25 4.02
N GLU A 15 24.42 -16.03 2.94
CA GLU A 15 23.41 -15.96 1.88
C GLU A 15 22.02 -16.37 2.39
N LYS A 16 21.94 -17.46 3.17
CA LYS A 16 20.70 -17.89 3.83
C LYS A 16 20.14 -16.81 4.76
N LEU A 17 21.00 -16.14 5.53
CA LEU A 17 20.58 -15.04 6.42
C LEU A 17 20.03 -13.85 5.63
N LYS A 18 20.67 -13.48 4.50
CA LYS A 18 20.17 -12.42 3.62
C LYS A 18 18.80 -12.74 3.02
N ASP A 19 18.57 -13.99 2.63
CA ASP A 19 17.27 -14.39 2.08
C ASP A 19 16.16 -14.47 3.13
N ILE A 20 16.48 -14.90 4.36
CA ILE A 20 15.55 -14.83 5.49
C ILE A 20 15.16 -13.37 5.76
N GLN A 21 16.15 -12.46 5.76
CA GLN A 21 15.89 -11.04 5.93
C GLN A 21 15.02 -10.47 4.79
N ARG A 22 15.32 -10.82 3.53
CA ARG A 22 14.54 -10.39 2.35
C ARG A 22 13.08 -10.85 2.41
N LYS A 23 12.84 -12.10 2.84
CA LYS A 23 11.48 -12.66 3.04
C LYS A 23 10.75 -11.95 4.17
N ARG A 24 11.44 -11.62 5.27
CA ARG A 24 10.89 -10.86 6.39
C ARG A 24 10.51 -9.44 5.97
N ASP A 25 11.38 -8.77 5.22
CA ASP A 25 11.14 -7.40 4.75
C ASP A 25 9.98 -7.37 3.75
N ASN A 26 9.87 -8.36 2.86
CA ASN A 26 8.72 -8.54 1.96
C ASN A 26 7.41 -8.83 2.71
N ASN A 27 7.43 -9.54 3.83
CA ASN A 27 6.21 -9.79 4.63
C ASN A 27 5.81 -8.55 5.46
N ASN A 28 6.75 -7.69 5.82
CA ASN A 28 6.46 -6.49 6.62
C ASN A 28 5.88 -5.34 5.78
N THR A 29 6.04 -5.35 4.44
CA THR A 29 5.59 -4.26 3.57
C THR A 29 4.07 -4.18 3.41
N PHE A 30 3.34 -5.30 3.43
CA PHE A 30 1.91 -5.28 3.10
C PHE A 30 1.07 -4.45 4.11
N GLY A 31 1.37 -4.57 5.40
CA GLY A 31 0.72 -3.75 6.43
C GLY A 31 0.95 -2.25 6.26
N HIS A 32 2.06 -1.84 5.62
CA HIS A 32 2.31 -0.45 5.28
C HIS A 32 1.55 0.01 4.03
N VAL A 33 1.29 -0.89 3.08
CA VAL A 33 0.53 -0.59 1.85
C VAL A 33 -0.90 -0.18 2.18
N PHE A 34 -1.58 -0.87 3.10
CA PHE A 34 -2.93 -0.43 3.51
C PHE A 34 -2.93 0.75 4.49
N LYS A 35 -1.87 0.93 5.29
CA LYS A 35 -1.76 2.11 6.16
C LYS A 35 -1.64 3.40 5.35
N ASP A 36 -1.06 3.33 4.15
CA ASP A 36 -1.00 4.45 3.21
C ASP A 36 -1.39 3.97 1.80
N PRO A 37 -2.68 3.70 1.57
CA PRO A 37 -3.14 3.12 0.31
C PRO A 37 -3.11 4.14 -0.85
N CYS A 38 -2.83 5.41 -0.52
CA CYS A 38 -2.65 6.53 -1.45
C CYS A 38 -1.19 7.00 -1.51
N ARG A 39 -0.23 6.14 -1.14
CA ARG A 39 1.19 6.49 -1.09
C ARG A 39 1.70 7.02 -2.44
N ASN A 40 1.24 6.46 -3.54
CA ASN A 40 1.68 6.84 -4.88
C ASN A 40 1.22 8.26 -5.22
N GLU A 41 -0.06 8.55 -4.98
CA GLU A 41 -0.68 9.85 -5.20
C GLU A 41 -0.03 10.91 -4.30
N ARG A 42 0.29 10.54 -3.05
CA ARG A 42 1.05 11.40 -2.13
C ARG A 42 2.43 11.72 -2.70
N VAL A 43 3.19 10.72 -3.13
CA VAL A 43 4.53 10.91 -3.72
C VAL A 43 4.47 11.77 -4.98
N LEU A 44 3.48 11.56 -5.86
CA LEU A 44 3.31 12.37 -7.07
C LEU A 44 2.97 13.82 -6.74
N SER A 45 2.07 14.05 -5.79
CA SER A 45 1.73 15.39 -5.33
C SER A 45 2.94 16.12 -4.73
N GLN A 46 3.77 15.40 -3.97
CA GLN A 46 4.99 15.95 -3.39
C GLN A 46 6.02 16.30 -4.45
N LYS A 47 6.24 15.41 -5.43
CA LYS A 47 7.14 15.68 -6.57
C LYS A 47 6.68 16.89 -7.39
N CYS A 48 5.37 17.07 -7.57
CA CYS A 48 4.83 18.22 -8.25
C CYS A 48 5.17 19.51 -7.51
N ILE A 49 5.01 19.55 -6.19
CA ILE A 49 5.38 20.71 -5.35
C ILE A 49 6.89 21.00 -5.47
N GLU A 50 7.71 19.96 -5.39
CA GLU A 50 9.17 20.11 -5.47
C GLU A 50 9.63 20.74 -6.79
N THR A 51 8.92 20.43 -7.87
CA THR A 51 9.21 20.91 -9.23
C THR A 51 8.58 22.27 -9.52
N ASN A 52 7.41 22.56 -8.96
CA ASN A 52 6.61 23.76 -9.25
C ASN A 52 6.43 24.65 -8.01
N ARG A 53 7.54 24.94 -7.30
CA ARG A 53 7.54 25.65 -6.01
C ARG A 53 6.80 26.99 -6.04
N ASP A 54 6.84 27.68 -7.18
CA ASP A 54 6.25 29.01 -7.35
C ASP A 54 4.87 28.98 -8.02
N ASN A 55 4.42 27.81 -8.53
CA ASN A 55 3.11 27.66 -9.18
C ASN A 55 2.40 26.38 -8.74
N LEU A 56 1.99 26.33 -7.46
CA LEU A 56 1.25 25.21 -6.87
C LEU A 56 -0.11 24.94 -7.56
N GLY A 57 -0.62 25.90 -8.34
CA GLY A 57 -1.84 25.75 -9.14
C GLY A 57 -1.73 24.60 -10.15
N ASP A 58 -0.54 24.37 -10.71
CA ASP A 58 -0.28 23.30 -11.67
C ASP A 58 -0.32 21.90 -11.01
N CYS A 59 -0.28 21.85 -9.69
CA CYS A 59 -0.37 20.62 -8.92
C CYS A 59 -1.81 20.22 -8.51
N ARG A 60 -2.82 21.00 -8.93
CA ARG A 60 -4.22 20.79 -8.51
C ARG A 60 -4.70 19.37 -8.77
N ASP A 61 -4.43 18.84 -9.95
CA ASP A 61 -4.90 17.50 -10.34
C ASP A 61 -4.28 16.39 -9.47
N TYR A 62 -3.00 16.54 -9.10
CA TYR A 62 -2.34 15.60 -8.19
C TYR A 62 -2.95 15.62 -6.79
N PHE A 63 -3.31 16.80 -6.29
CA PHE A 63 -4.00 16.92 -5.00
C PHE A 63 -5.43 16.38 -5.07
N GLU A 64 -6.15 16.62 -6.16
CA GLU A 64 -7.48 16.06 -6.35
C GLU A 64 -7.44 14.53 -6.39
N ASN A 65 -6.47 13.94 -7.09
CA ASN A 65 -6.27 12.50 -7.12
C ASN A 65 -5.97 11.93 -5.73
N PHE A 66 -5.09 12.59 -4.96
CA PHE A 66 -4.81 12.20 -3.57
C PHE A 66 -6.06 12.29 -2.68
N LYS A 67 -6.85 13.37 -2.81
CA LYS A 67 -8.11 13.54 -2.06
C LYS A 67 -9.13 12.45 -2.41
N LYS A 68 -9.32 12.17 -3.70
CA LYS A 68 -10.25 11.13 -4.19
C LYS A 68 -9.84 9.74 -3.68
N CYS A 69 -8.55 9.40 -3.77
CA CYS A 69 -8.04 8.15 -3.22
C CYS A 69 -8.31 8.04 -1.71
N LYS A 70 -8.02 9.09 -0.94
CA LYS A 70 -8.23 9.09 0.52
C LYS A 70 -9.72 8.94 0.87
N ALA A 71 -10.59 9.61 0.14
CA ALA A 71 -12.03 9.53 0.34
C ALA A 71 -12.56 8.11 0.08
N PHE A 72 -12.10 7.44 -0.99
CA PHE A 72 -12.44 6.05 -1.26
C PHE A 72 -12.07 5.13 -0.10
N TRP A 73 -10.80 5.15 0.33
CA TRP A 73 -10.34 4.22 1.37
C TRP A 73 -10.95 4.49 2.74
N ASN A 74 -11.29 5.75 3.06
CA ASN A 74 -12.08 6.06 4.24
C ASN A 74 -13.48 5.44 4.16
N ALA A 75 -14.14 5.55 3.02
CA ALA A 75 -15.47 4.98 2.81
C ALA A 75 -15.44 3.44 2.85
N VAL A 76 -14.39 2.81 2.31
CA VAL A 76 -14.13 1.37 2.47
C VAL A 76 -13.97 1.01 3.95
N GLN A 77 -13.13 1.73 4.70
CA GLN A 77 -12.90 1.44 6.11
C GLN A 77 -14.18 1.60 6.95
N GLU A 78 -15.00 2.61 6.64
CA GLU A 78 -16.32 2.78 7.25
C GLU A 78 -17.26 1.63 6.91
N TYR A 79 -17.31 1.21 5.64
CA TYR A 79 -18.12 0.07 5.21
C TYR A 79 -17.71 -1.21 5.95
N ARG A 80 -16.40 -1.52 5.98
CA ARG A 80 -15.84 -2.66 6.71
C ARG A 80 -16.21 -2.64 8.19
N ALA A 81 -16.14 -1.47 8.81
CA ALA A 81 -16.49 -1.31 10.22
C ALA A 81 -17.99 -1.50 10.51
N ARG A 82 -18.86 -0.98 9.64
CA ARG A 82 -20.32 -1.02 9.83
C ARG A 82 -20.94 -2.36 9.45
N TYR A 83 -20.50 -2.96 8.34
CA TYR A 83 -21.18 -4.12 7.75
C TYR A 83 -20.41 -5.43 7.89
N MET A 84 -19.08 -5.40 8.08
CA MET A 84 -18.25 -6.61 8.11
C MET A 84 -17.76 -6.97 9.52
N LYS A 85 -18.29 -6.30 10.55
CA LYS A 85 -17.91 -6.45 11.97
C LYS A 85 -16.39 -6.37 12.20
N LYS A 86 -15.66 -5.65 11.35
CA LYS A 86 -14.22 -5.39 11.50
C LYS A 86 -14.02 -4.17 12.38
N THR A 87 -12.95 -4.13 13.17
CA THR A 87 -12.61 -2.87 13.86
C THR A 87 -11.95 -1.89 12.89
N ARG A 88 -11.99 -0.59 13.22
CA ARG A 88 -11.27 0.44 12.45
C ARG A 88 -9.75 0.24 12.47
N PHE A 89 -9.24 -0.57 13.40
CA PHE A 89 -7.83 -0.90 13.55
C PHE A 89 -7.44 -2.17 12.78
N ASP A 90 -8.42 -2.99 12.36
CA ASP A 90 -8.16 -4.18 11.57
C ASP A 90 -7.80 -3.83 10.13
N LEU A 91 -6.52 -4.04 9.81
CA LEU A 91 -6.02 -3.92 8.44
C LEU A 91 -6.63 -5.04 7.59
N PRO A 92 -7.07 -4.77 6.35
CA PRO A 92 -7.49 -5.78 5.42
C PRO A 92 -6.32 -6.67 5.03
N LYS A 93 -6.66 -7.93 4.75
CA LYS A 93 -5.73 -8.87 4.14
C LYS A 93 -5.43 -8.43 2.71
N GLU A 94 -4.36 -8.98 2.13
CA GLU A 94 -3.93 -8.63 0.78
C GLU A 94 -5.00 -8.86 -0.29
N GLU A 95 -5.69 -9.99 -0.22
CA GLU A 95 -6.74 -10.34 -1.16
C GLU A 95 -7.94 -9.38 -1.05
N GLU A 96 -8.29 -8.98 0.18
CA GLU A 96 -9.34 -8.01 0.44
C GLU A 96 -8.98 -6.62 -0.13
N TYR A 97 -7.73 -6.18 0.06
CA TYR A 97 -7.23 -4.93 -0.51
C TYR A 97 -7.28 -4.91 -2.03
N LYS A 98 -6.85 -5.98 -2.70
CA LYS A 98 -6.88 -6.08 -4.16
C LYS A 98 -8.32 -5.97 -4.69
N LYS A 99 -9.27 -6.64 -4.03
CA LYS A 99 -10.69 -6.58 -4.37
C LYS A 99 -11.27 -5.17 -4.22
N TRP A 100 -11.00 -4.50 -3.10
CA TRP A 100 -11.41 -3.10 -2.92
C TRP A 100 -10.76 -2.18 -3.95
N LYS A 101 -9.46 -2.35 -4.21
CA LYS A 101 -8.75 -1.52 -5.19
C LYS A 101 -9.34 -1.66 -6.60
N ALA A 102 -9.82 -2.85 -6.97
CA ALA A 102 -10.51 -3.06 -8.26
C ALA A 102 -11.83 -2.28 -8.38
N LYS A 103 -12.46 -1.90 -7.25
CA LYS A 103 -13.68 -1.07 -7.20
C LYS A 103 -13.42 0.43 -7.20
N LEU A 104 -12.17 0.86 -7.04
CA LEU A 104 -11.80 2.28 -7.10
C LEU A 104 -12.28 3.00 -8.37
N PRO A 105 -12.09 2.49 -9.61
CA PRO A 105 -12.57 3.19 -10.81
C PRO A 105 -14.09 3.37 -10.83
N GLU A 106 -14.85 2.35 -10.45
CA GLU A 106 -16.31 2.39 -10.33
C GLU A 106 -16.75 3.43 -9.28
N TRP A 107 -16.04 3.51 -8.15
CA TRP A 107 -16.30 4.53 -7.13
C TRP A 107 -15.93 5.93 -7.59
N LEU A 108 -14.89 6.12 -8.39
CA LEU A 108 -14.51 7.44 -8.91
C LEU A 108 -15.60 8.04 -9.80
N GLU A 109 -16.35 7.20 -10.51
CA GLU A 109 -17.47 7.63 -11.36
C GLU A 109 -18.77 7.82 -10.56
N THR A 110 -19.09 6.88 -9.67
CA THR A 110 -20.40 6.83 -9.01
C THR A 110 -20.43 7.46 -7.62
N GLN A 111 -19.26 7.60 -6.98
CA GLN A 111 -19.07 7.94 -5.56
C GLN A 111 -19.82 7.03 -4.59
N LYS A 112 -20.24 5.84 -5.03
CA LYS A 112 -20.96 4.85 -4.22
C LYS A 112 -20.03 3.68 -3.93
N ILE A 113 -19.95 3.28 -2.66
CA ILE A 113 -19.19 2.10 -2.27
C ILE A 113 -20.00 0.86 -2.67
N THR A 114 -19.46 0.11 -3.61
CA THR A 114 -19.96 -1.22 -3.97
C THR A 114 -19.03 -2.28 -3.37
N PRO A 115 -19.52 -3.08 -2.40
CA PRO A 115 -18.73 -4.16 -1.84
C PRO A 115 -18.43 -5.22 -2.92
N PRO A 116 -17.21 -5.75 -2.97
CA PRO A 116 -16.90 -6.94 -3.76
C PRO A 116 -17.73 -8.15 -3.30
N ASP A 117 -18.11 -9.01 -4.24
CA ASP A 117 -19.07 -10.12 -4.01
C ASP A 117 -18.56 -11.19 -3.02
N ASP A 118 -17.24 -11.28 -2.78
CA ASP A 118 -16.59 -12.33 -1.97
C ASP A 118 -15.62 -11.81 -0.87
N ILE A 119 -15.98 -10.79 -0.07
CA ILE A 119 -15.14 -10.32 1.08
C ILE A 119 -15.67 -10.81 2.42
#